data_AF-A0A540NB14-F1
#
_entry.id   AF-A0A540NB14-F1
#
_cell.length_a   1.000
_cell.length_b   1.000
_cell.length_c   1.000
_cell.angle_alpha   90.00
_cell.angle_beta   90.00
_cell.angle_gamma   90.00
#
_symmetry.space_group_name_H-M   'P 1'
#
loop_
_entity.id
_entity.type
_entity.pdbx_description
1 polymer ?
#
loop_
_entity_poly.entity_id
_entity_poly.type
_entity_poly.pdbx_seq_one_letter_code
_entity_poly.pdbx_strand_id
1 'polypeptide(L)'
;MAAMFFKLVMLIQATLAAAQNVSFIYNGFRSENLSLDGVAQFTPNSLLMLTNDSQDKSHAFYPNPVTFKNSYSDTIAFSFSTTFVFAIRSVYATLSGHGMAFVISPTRGIPGAFPPQYLGLCNNTNNSNETNCVFAVELDTILNNELGDINNNHVGIDINGLRSEKSAPAGYYAPNNGGFRNLTLISGQPMQVWVEYDGAKKKIDVTLAPIVVDKPQIPLLSLKRDLSMVLNKTMYVGFSASTGSFLTSHYVLGWSFATNGQAREIVLSQLPKLPRIGGKKRSNLVAIGVPVMSVSLVLLAISGLIYGIRRMKKFAELLEDWELEYGPQRFKYKELYIATKGFKEKELLGTGGFGKVYRGILPSSKTEIAVKRVSHDSRQGMFYLHEGWEQVVVHRDVKASNVLLDEELNGRLGDFGLARLYDHGKDPQTTRVVGTLGYLAPEHTRSGKATTQADVFSFGAFLLEVACGRRPIGTQGQDGEIILVDWVFSCWKRGNILEARDPNLGTEFIVEEVELVFKLGLLCSHSVPSARPSMRQVVQYFEGDIPLPELSLDGLSARDLTFPHHEGFDDFVKSYPSSTSKGTSYVPEPTLLSGGR
;
A
#
# COMPACT_ATOMS: atom_id res chain seq x y z
N MET A 1 47.23 65.27 -41.02
CA MET A 1 46.40 64.62 -42.07
C MET A 1 46.43 63.10 -41.99
N ALA A 2 47.59 62.45 -41.96
CA ALA A 2 47.70 60.98 -41.92
C ALA A 2 46.97 60.32 -40.72
N ALA A 3 47.04 60.91 -39.52
CA ALA A 3 46.36 60.37 -38.33
C ALA A 3 44.82 60.50 -38.39
N MET A 4 44.30 61.53 -39.08
CA MET A 4 42.86 61.67 -39.33
C MET A 4 42.39 60.69 -40.41
N PHE A 5 43.22 60.44 -41.43
CA PHE A 5 42.96 59.43 -42.45
C PHE A 5 42.97 58.02 -41.85
N PHE A 6 43.88 57.73 -40.91
CA PHE A 6 43.93 56.44 -40.21
C PHE A 6 42.71 56.24 -39.29
N LYS A 7 42.26 57.28 -38.59
CA LYS A 7 41.02 57.24 -37.80
C LYS A 7 39.79 57.12 -38.68
N LEU A 8 39.75 57.78 -39.84
CA LEU A 8 38.66 57.68 -40.79
C LEU A 8 38.63 56.29 -41.47
N VAL A 9 39.77 55.70 -41.81
CA VAL A 9 39.86 54.33 -42.33
C VAL A 9 39.49 53.30 -41.27
N MET A 10 39.90 53.49 -40.02
CA MET A 10 39.45 52.65 -38.89
C MET A 10 37.95 52.82 -38.61
N LEU A 11 37.39 54.02 -38.75
CA LEU A 11 35.96 54.29 -38.60
C LEU A 11 35.16 53.76 -39.79
N ILE A 12 35.72 53.79 -41.00
CA ILE A 12 35.18 53.19 -42.22
C ILE A 12 35.26 51.66 -42.14
N GLN A 13 36.34 51.07 -41.61
CA GLN A 13 36.44 49.63 -41.33
C GLN A 13 35.54 49.18 -40.19
N ALA A 14 35.33 50.01 -39.16
CA ALA A 14 34.37 49.77 -38.08
C ALA A 14 32.91 49.95 -38.53
N THR A 15 32.64 50.76 -39.55
CA THR A 15 31.30 50.90 -40.16
C THR A 15 31.05 49.91 -41.31
N LEU A 16 32.11 49.31 -41.88
CA LEU A 16 32.05 48.14 -42.77
C LEU A 16 31.89 46.80 -42.02
N ALA A 17 31.96 46.80 -40.68
CA ALA A 17 31.44 45.71 -39.85
C ALA A 17 29.90 45.76 -39.72
N ALA A 18 29.22 46.35 -40.71
CA ALA A 18 27.78 46.28 -40.88
C ALA A 18 27.38 44.88 -41.42
N ALA A 19 26.61 44.16 -40.61
CA ALA A 19 25.81 42.99 -40.99
C ALA A 19 26.52 41.93 -41.86
N GLN A 20 27.58 41.29 -41.35
CA GLN A 20 28.05 40.05 -41.97
C GLN A 20 26.99 38.96 -41.74
N ASN A 21 26.37 38.48 -42.82
CA ASN A 21 25.56 37.27 -42.79
C ASN A 21 26.44 36.12 -42.29
N VAL A 22 26.08 35.51 -41.17
CA VAL A 22 26.80 34.37 -40.62
C VAL A 22 26.28 33.13 -41.33
N SER A 23 27.19 32.36 -41.93
CA SER A 23 26.85 31.05 -42.49
C SER A 23 27.99 30.07 -42.25
N PHE A 24 27.65 28.86 -41.83
CA PHE A 24 28.60 27.76 -41.63
C PHE A 24 27.96 26.40 -41.92
N ILE A 25 28.81 25.40 -42.10
CA ILE A 25 28.41 24.01 -42.31
C ILE A 25 29.48 23.08 -41.68
N TYR A 26 28.99 22.10 -40.93
CA TYR A 26 29.76 21.04 -40.30
C TYR A 26 29.24 19.69 -40.82
N ASN A 27 29.98 19.06 -41.73
CA ASN A 27 29.71 17.69 -42.21
C ASN A 27 30.46 16.70 -41.31
N GLY A 28 30.07 16.64 -40.04
CA GLY A 28 30.92 16.13 -38.96
C GLY A 28 31.75 17.26 -38.32
N PHE A 29 32.33 16.97 -37.16
CA PHE A 29 32.95 17.97 -36.28
C PHE A 29 34.47 17.79 -36.13
N ARG A 30 35.17 17.41 -37.20
CA ARG A 30 36.60 17.09 -37.14
C ARG A 30 37.42 18.38 -37.04
N SER A 31 37.99 18.65 -35.87
CA SER A 31 38.78 19.88 -35.60
C SER A 31 37.97 21.18 -35.63
N GLU A 32 36.66 21.09 -35.37
CA GLU A 32 35.76 22.25 -35.37
C GLU A 32 35.78 22.98 -34.03
N ASN A 33 35.85 24.30 -34.09
CA ASN A 33 35.87 25.16 -32.92
C ASN A 33 34.43 25.37 -32.43
N LEU A 34 33.93 24.49 -31.55
CA LEU A 34 32.69 24.73 -30.79
C LEU A 34 33.02 25.04 -29.32
N SER A 35 32.20 25.88 -28.72
CA SER A 35 32.20 26.13 -27.28
C SER A 35 31.38 25.03 -26.60
N LEU A 36 32.04 24.09 -25.94
CA LEU A 36 31.40 22.98 -25.22
C LEU A 36 31.26 23.32 -23.72
N ASP A 37 30.15 22.91 -23.11
CA ASP A 37 29.89 22.98 -21.67
C ASP A 37 29.22 21.69 -21.17
N GLY A 38 29.39 21.39 -19.89
CA GLY A 38 28.94 20.14 -19.27
C GLY A 38 29.65 18.92 -19.84
N VAL A 39 28.90 17.86 -20.15
CA VAL A 39 29.44 16.57 -20.65
C VAL A 39 29.60 16.49 -22.18
N ALA A 40 29.36 17.59 -22.89
CA ALA A 40 29.50 17.63 -24.34
C ALA A 40 30.96 17.37 -24.77
N GLN A 41 31.15 16.46 -25.72
CA GLN A 41 32.47 16.13 -26.24
C GLN A 41 32.44 15.67 -27.70
N PHE A 42 33.58 15.80 -28.37
CA PHE A 42 33.78 15.17 -29.67
C PHE A 42 34.23 13.72 -29.51
N THR A 43 33.59 12.81 -30.24
CA THR A 43 34.07 11.42 -30.31
C THR A 43 35.30 11.32 -31.22
N PRO A 44 36.12 10.26 -31.12
CA PRO A 44 37.24 10.04 -32.02
C PRO A 44 36.86 10.02 -33.51
N ASN A 45 35.60 9.67 -33.81
CA ASN A 45 35.04 9.65 -35.16
C ASN A 45 34.40 10.99 -35.56
N SER A 46 34.68 12.09 -34.86
CA SER A 46 34.20 13.44 -35.19
C SER A 46 32.68 13.64 -35.09
N LEU A 47 31.98 12.83 -34.28
CA LEU A 47 30.62 13.12 -33.84
C LEU A 47 30.62 14.10 -32.69
N LEU A 48 29.66 15.02 -32.65
CA LEU A 48 29.34 15.78 -31.46
C LEU A 48 28.41 14.94 -30.59
N MET A 49 28.88 14.52 -29.43
CA MET A 49 28.07 13.85 -28.41
C MET A 49 27.73 14.88 -27.35
N LEU A 50 26.45 15.23 -27.23
CA LEU A 50 26.00 16.20 -26.23
C LEU A 50 25.99 15.53 -24.85
N THR A 51 25.33 14.38 -24.72
CA THR A 51 25.26 13.61 -23.48
C THR A 51 25.76 12.18 -23.65
N ASN A 52 26.25 11.62 -22.56
CA ASN A 52 26.70 10.23 -22.46
C ASN A 52 25.78 9.45 -21.49
N ASP A 53 26.27 8.32 -20.97
CA ASP A 53 25.56 7.49 -20.01
C ASP A 53 25.51 8.08 -18.57
N SER A 54 26.00 9.29 -18.30
CA SER A 54 25.87 9.97 -16.99
C SER A 54 24.58 10.77 -16.88
N GLN A 55 24.14 11.07 -15.66
CA GLN A 55 23.03 12.00 -15.39
C GLN A 55 23.57 13.43 -15.40
N ASP A 56 23.56 14.09 -16.55
CA ASP A 56 24.12 15.43 -16.70
C ASP A 56 23.39 16.23 -17.78
N LYS A 57 23.66 17.54 -17.76
CA LYS A 57 23.30 18.47 -18.83
C LYS A 57 24.54 18.84 -19.64
N SER A 58 24.32 19.28 -20.86
CA SER A 58 25.41 19.65 -21.76
C SER A 58 24.97 20.70 -22.76
N HIS A 59 25.94 21.48 -23.22
CA HIS A 59 25.71 22.44 -24.27
C HIS A 59 26.85 22.45 -25.28
N ALA A 60 26.52 22.73 -26.53
CA ALA A 60 27.49 22.93 -27.59
C ALA A 60 27.07 24.12 -28.44
N PHE A 61 27.84 25.20 -28.38
CA PHE A 61 27.52 26.48 -29.04
C PHE A 61 28.54 26.83 -30.11
N TYR A 62 28.06 27.47 -31.18
CA TYR A 62 28.93 28.18 -32.12
C TYR A 62 29.76 29.25 -31.35
N PRO A 63 31.07 29.34 -31.56
CA PRO A 63 31.98 30.07 -30.67
C PRO A 63 31.88 31.59 -30.78
N ASN A 64 31.16 32.12 -31.77
CA ASN A 64 30.97 33.56 -31.95
C ASN A 64 29.47 33.90 -31.88
N PRO A 65 29.09 35.04 -31.27
CA PRO A 65 27.69 35.45 -31.29
C PRO A 65 27.25 35.80 -32.71
N VAL A 66 26.01 35.46 -33.03
CA VAL A 66 25.33 35.70 -34.31
C VAL A 66 24.47 36.95 -34.18
N THR A 67 24.47 37.80 -35.21
CA THR A 67 23.63 39.01 -35.25
C THR A 67 22.26 38.68 -35.82
N PHE A 68 21.20 39.04 -35.08
CA PHE A 68 19.79 38.80 -35.46
C PHE A 68 18.99 40.08 -35.71
N LYS A 69 19.54 41.27 -35.45
CA LYS A 69 18.89 42.57 -35.71
C LYS A 69 19.87 43.60 -36.24
N ASN A 70 19.33 44.59 -36.96
CA ASN A 70 20.11 45.74 -37.44
C ASN A 70 20.23 46.80 -36.32
N SER A 71 21.34 47.54 -36.29
CA SER A 71 21.57 48.65 -35.36
C SER A 71 20.67 49.87 -35.57
N TYR A 72 20.06 50.01 -36.74
CA TYR A 72 19.23 51.18 -37.10
C TYR A 72 17.72 50.92 -37.01
N SER A 73 17.29 49.66 -36.89
CA SER A 73 15.89 49.27 -36.81
C SER A 73 15.75 48.09 -35.84
N ASP A 74 15.46 48.38 -34.57
CA ASP A 74 15.20 47.36 -33.54
C ASP A 74 13.88 46.60 -33.74
N THR A 75 13.16 46.88 -34.83
CA THR A 75 11.76 46.45 -35.02
C THR A 75 11.57 45.10 -35.70
N ILE A 76 12.56 44.59 -36.45
CA ILE A 76 12.41 43.33 -37.21
C ILE A 76 13.64 42.43 -37.01
N ALA A 77 13.41 41.22 -36.53
CA ALA A 77 14.42 40.15 -36.50
C ALA A 77 14.75 39.65 -37.92
N PHE A 78 16.03 39.39 -38.17
CA PHE A 78 16.53 38.78 -39.39
C PHE A 78 15.94 37.39 -39.60
N SER A 79 15.80 37.02 -40.87
CA SER A 79 15.48 35.64 -41.21
C SER A 79 16.67 34.76 -40.87
N PHE A 80 16.43 33.51 -40.50
CA PHE A 80 17.50 32.53 -40.35
C PHE A 80 17.00 31.15 -40.77
N SER A 81 17.94 30.29 -41.11
CA SER A 81 17.65 28.88 -41.31
C SER A 81 18.78 28.04 -40.74
N THR A 82 18.42 26.87 -40.24
CA THR A 82 19.35 25.88 -39.72
C THR A 82 18.88 24.49 -40.09
N THR A 83 19.83 23.60 -40.37
CA THR A 83 19.54 22.18 -40.51
C THR A 83 20.60 21.37 -39.80
N PHE A 84 20.19 20.30 -39.14
CA PHE A 84 21.11 19.43 -38.44
C PHE A 84 20.62 17.99 -38.49
N VAL A 85 21.59 17.07 -38.49
CA VAL A 85 21.34 15.63 -38.42
C VAL A 85 21.64 15.16 -37.01
N PHE A 86 20.68 14.50 -36.37
CA PHE A 86 20.80 14.02 -35.00
C PHE A 86 20.47 12.53 -34.90
N ALA A 87 20.85 11.93 -33.77
CA ALA A 87 20.35 10.63 -33.35
C ALA A 87 20.30 10.54 -31.83
N ILE A 88 19.19 10.04 -31.29
CA ILE A 88 19.01 9.78 -29.86
C ILE A 88 19.10 8.28 -29.63
N ARG A 89 20.00 7.87 -28.75
CA ARG A 89 20.34 6.46 -28.54
C ARG A 89 20.25 6.10 -27.07
N SER A 90 19.22 5.35 -26.73
CA SER A 90 19.06 4.76 -25.41
C SER A 90 19.56 3.32 -25.36
N VAL A 91 20.07 2.91 -24.20
CA VAL A 91 20.36 1.50 -23.89
C VAL A 91 19.07 0.67 -23.81
N TYR A 92 17.94 1.31 -23.51
CA TYR A 92 16.62 0.67 -23.43
C TYR A 92 15.76 1.07 -24.63
N ALA A 93 15.15 0.10 -25.31
CA ALA A 93 14.40 0.34 -26.54
C ALA A 93 13.13 1.21 -26.36
N THR A 94 12.62 1.35 -25.13
CA THR A 94 11.34 2.01 -24.83
C THR A 94 11.44 3.14 -23.82
N LEU A 95 12.63 3.44 -23.30
CA LEU A 95 12.85 4.44 -22.25
C LEU A 95 14.05 5.30 -22.61
N SER A 96 13.97 6.61 -22.40
CA SER A 96 14.99 7.59 -22.77
C SER A 96 15.13 8.69 -21.71
N GLY A 97 16.17 9.51 -21.81
CA GLY A 97 16.31 10.77 -21.08
C GLY A 97 15.33 11.84 -21.59
N HIS A 98 15.45 13.08 -21.14
CA HIS A 98 14.46 14.12 -21.46
C HIS A 98 14.49 14.46 -22.95
N GLY A 99 15.66 14.84 -23.50
CA GLY A 99 15.77 15.10 -24.92
C GLY A 99 16.93 16.04 -25.27
N MET A 100 16.80 16.67 -26.43
CA MET A 100 17.73 17.70 -26.89
C MET A 100 16.98 18.84 -27.60
N ALA A 101 17.60 20.00 -27.70
CA ALA A 101 17.04 21.15 -28.39
C ALA A 101 18.10 21.87 -29.23
N PHE A 102 17.68 22.43 -30.37
CA PHE A 102 18.38 23.55 -31.00
C PHE A 102 18.00 24.85 -30.29
N VAL A 103 18.96 25.72 -30.01
CA VAL A 103 18.78 26.85 -29.09
C VAL A 103 19.39 28.12 -29.66
N ILE A 104 18.69 29.23 -29.48
CA ILE A 104 19.20 30.59 -29.62
C ILE A 104 19.06 31.29 -28.27
N SER A 105 20.18 31.68 -27.65
CA SER A 105 20.21 32.21 -26.27
C SER A 105 21.19 33.38 -26.08
N PRO A 106 20.98 34.26 -25.08
CA PRO A 106 21.86 35.41 -24.85
C PRO A 106 23.26 35.02 -24.35
N THR A 107 23.36 33.89 -23.63
CA THR A 107 24.61 33.35 -23.06
C THR A 107 24.83 31.91 -23.49
N ARG A 108 26.09 31.47 -23.45
CA ARG A 108 26.47 30.06 -23.57
C ARG A 108 26.29 29.43 -22.19
N GLY A 109 25.31 28.56 -22.04
CA GLY A 109 24.88 28.07 -20.74
C GLY A 109 24.09 29.14 -19.97
N ILE A 110 22.94 28.76 -19.40
CA ILE A 110 22.13 29.64 -18.55
C ILE A 110 22.51 29.32 -17.10
N PRO A 111 23.15 30.26 -16.35
CA PRO A 111 23.56 30.01 -14.97
C PRO A 111 22.34 29.63 -14.12
N GLY A 112 22.38 28.46 -13.47
CA GLY A 112 21.30 27.97 -12.60
C GLY A 112 20.23 27.08 -13.26
N ALA A 113 20.37 26.70 -14.53
CA ALA A 113 19.45 25.76 -15.19
C ALA A 113 19.44 24.38 -14.49
N PHE A 114 18.26 23.85 -14.15
CA PHE A 114 18.13 22.61 -13.39
C PHE A 114 18.21 21.38 -14.34
N PRO A 115 19.11 20.39 -14.10
CA PRO A 115 19.52 19.44 -15.14
C PRO A 115 18.45 18.51 -15.74
N PRO A 116 17.54 17.85 -14.99
CA PRO A 116 16.71 16.81 -15.60
C PRO A 116 15.62 17.42 -16.49
N GLN A 117 14.65 18.12 -15.90
CA GLN A 117 13.38 18.44 -16.54
C GLN A 117 13.38 19.68 -17.43
N TYR A 118 14.49 20.44 -17.49
CA TYR A 118 14.52 21.71 -18.23
C TYR A 118 15.38 21.72 -19.50
N LEU A 119 15.79 20.55 -20.02
CA LEU A 119 16.69 20.42 -21.17
C LEU A 119 17.98 21.26 -21.07
N GLY A 120 18.38 21.68 -19.86
CA GLY A 120 19.50 22.61 -19.64
C GLY A 120 19.24 24.07 -20.04
N LEU A 121 17.98 24.46 -20.30
CA LEU A 121 17.57 25.79 -20.78
C LEU A 121 16.98 26.69 -19.69
N CYS A 122 16.21 26.14 -18.76
CA CYS A 122 15.52 26.92 -17.74
C CYS A 122 15.68 26.31 -16.33
N ASN A 123 15.11 26.98 -15.32
CA ASN A 123 14.92 26.48 -13.97
C ASN A 123 13.49 26.80 -13.50
N ASN A 124 13.12 26.31 -12.31
CA ASN A 124 11.78 26.49 -11.75
C ASN A 124 11.39 27.96 -11.54
N THR A 125 12.34 28.89 -11.47
CA THR A 125 12.10 30.30 -11.17
C THR A 125 12.11 31.20 -12.41
N ASN A 126 12.63 30.73 -13.55
CA ASN A 126 12.70 31.49 -14.79
C ASN A 126 11.87 30.90 -15.94
N ASN A 127 11.28 29.70 -15.79
CA ASN A 127 10.44 29.13 -16.85
C ASN A 127 9.28 30.09 -17.21
N SER A 128 9.14 30.42 -18.50
CA SER A 128 8.16 31.39 -19.02
C SER A 128 8.40 32.86 -18.62
N ASN A 129 9.62 33.21 -18.20
CA ASN A 129 9.99 34.61 -17.97
C ASN A 129 10.38 35.29 -19.29
N GLU A 130 9.68 36.37 -19.65
CA GLU A 130 9.92 37.13 -20.88
C GLU A 130 11.35 37.69 -20.99
N THR A 131 12.06 37.82 -19.86
CA THR A 131 13.46 38.29 -19.83
C THR A 131 14.49 37.22 -20.18
N ASN A 132 14.07 35.95 -20.37
CA ASN A 132 14.98 34.88 -20.74
C ASN A 132 15.57 35.08 -22.14
N CYS A 133 14.79 35.67 -23.06
CA CYS A 133 15.16 35.87 -24.46
C CYS A 133 15.68 34.55 -25.09
N VAL A 134 14.96 33.45 -24.92
CA VAL A 134 15.36 32.12 -25.45
C VAL A 134 14.37 31.68 -26.52
N PHE A 135 14.90 31.21 -27.64
CA PHE A 135 14.15 30.46 -28.64
C PHE A 135 14.74 29.06 -28.76
N ALA A 136 13.90 28.02 -28.75
CA ALA A 136 14.35 26.67 -28.95
C ALA A 136 13.38 25.84 -29.80
N VAL A 137 13.93 24.81 -30.44
CA VAL A 137 13.17 23.72 -31.05
C VAL A 137 13.58 22.44 -30.36
N GLU A 138 12.68 21.89 -29.55
CA GLU A 138 12.90 20.72 -28.72
C GLU A 138 12.55 19.42 -29.45
N LEU A 139 13.31 18.39 -29.13
CA LEU A 139 13.10 16.99 -29.50
C LEU A 139 12.95 16.22 -28.19
N ASP A 140 11.73 16.18 -27.67
CA ASP A 140 11.42 15.63 -26.35
C ASP A 140 10.99 14.16 -26.43
N THR A 141 11.55 13.37 -25.53
CA THR A 141 11.38 11.92 -25.43
C THR A 141 10.81 11.45 -24.09
N ILE A 142 10.35 12.37 -23.25
CA ILE A 142 9.64 12.14 -21.99
C ILE A 142 8.29 12.89 -22.04
N LEU A 143 7.30 12.36 -21.30
CA LEU A 143 6.04 13.07 -21.07
C LEU A 143 6.14 13.79 -19.72
N ASN A 144 6.13 15.12 -19.75
CA ASN A 144 6.04 15.97 -18.59
C ASN A 144 4.71 16.75 -18.57
N ASN A 145 3.77 16.29 -17.76
CA ASN A 145 2.46 16.93 -17.62
C ASN A 145 2.54 18.37 -17.09
N GLU A 146 3.58 18.72 -16.32
CA GLU A 146 3.75 20.08 -15.78
C GLU A 146 4.17 21.08 -16.87
N LEU A 147 4.85 20.61 -17.92
CA LEU A 147 5.24 21.42 -19.08
C LEU A 147 4.17 21.45 -20.18
N GLY A 148 3.13 20.62 -20.06
CA GLY A 148 2.03 20.55 -21.01
C GLY A 148 2.34 19.70 -22.25
N ASP A 149 3.23 18.73 -22.09
CA ASP A 149 3.66 17.83 -23.17
C ASP A 149 2.48 17.02 -23.72
N ILE A 150 2.46 16.85 -25.03
CA ILE A 150 1.37 16.14 -25.71
C ILE A 150 1.55 14.61 -25.70
N ASN A 151 2.79 14.13 -25.59
CA ASN A 151 3.20 12.73 -25.47
C ASN A 151 4.72 12.67 -25.21
N ASN A 152 5.25 11.46 -25.04
CA ASN A 152 6.68 11.20 -24.78
C ASN A 152 7.55 11.08 -26.06
N ASN A 153 7.13 11.64 -27.18
CA ASN A 153 7.83 11.56 -28.46
C ASN A 153 7.35 12.69 -29.38
N HIS A 154 7.75 13.92 -29.08
CA HIS A 154 7.24 15.10 -29.75
C HIS A 154 8.34 16.10 -30.14
N VAL A 155 7.98 16.97 -31.08
CA VAL A 155 8.78 18.13 -31.47
C VAL A 155 8.02 19.37 -31.04
N GLY A 156 8.74 20.33 -30.46
CA GLY A 156 8.16 21.54 -29.88
C GLY A 156 8.85 22.82 -30.35
N ILE A 157 8.11 23.94 -30.36
CA ILE A 157 8.65 25.29 -30.54
C ILE A 157 8.49 26.04 -29.23
N ASP A 158 9.64 26.36 -28.63
CA ASP A 158 9.76 26.94 -27.30
C ASP A 158 10.21 28.39 -27.38
N ILE A 159 9.51 29.26 -26.64
CA ILE A 159 9.79 30.68 -26.58
C ILE A 159 9.76 31.12 -25.13
N ASN A 160 10.90 31.58 -24.63
CA ASN A 160 11.14 32.05 -23.25
C ASN A 160 10.87 31.02 -22.13
N GLY A 161 10.48 29.79 -22.46
CA GLY A 161 10.23 28.69 -21.54
C GLY A 161 10.04 27.38 -22.31
N LEU A 162 9.87 26.28 -21.58
CA LEU A 162 9.74 24.91 -22.14
C LEU A 162 8.31 24.45 -22.35
N ARG A 163 7.34 25.33 -22.08
CA ARG A 163 5.98 25.07 -22.52
C ARG A 163 5.90 25.48 -23.99
N SER A 164 5.99 24.49 -24.86
CA SER A 164 5.83 24.63 -26.31
C SER A 164 4.66 25.55 -26.68
N GLU A 165 4.93 26.63 -27.42
CA GLU A 165 3.86 27.42 -28.05
C GLU A 165 3.14 26.61 -29.14
N LYS A 166 3.86 25.67 -29.77
CA LYS A 166 3.31 24.71 -30.71
C LYS A 166 4.12 23.43 -30.71
N SER A 167 3.45 22.29 -30.58
CA SER A 167 4.07 20.96 -30.62
C SER A 167 3.27 19.99 -31.48
N ALA A 168 3.93 18.91 -31.93
CA ALA A 168 3.32 17.81 -32.67
C ALA A 168 4.08 16.50 -32.39
N PRO A 169 3.40 15.33 -32.46
CA PRO A 169 4.08 14.05 -32.38
C PRO A 169 5.19 13.97 -33.42
N ALA A 170 6.32 13.37 -33.08
CA ALA A 170 7.44 13.28 -34.01
C ALA A 170 7.05 12.48 -35.26
N GLY A 171 7.18 13.11 -36.42
CA GLY A 171 6.78 12.53 -37.69
C GLY A 171 7.02 13.46 -38.86
N TYR A 172 6.62 13.03 -40.04
CA TYR A 172 6.73 13.81 -41.26
C TYR A 172 5.59 13.51 -42.23
N TYR A 173 5.27 14.47 -43.09
CA TYR A 173 4.28 14.26 -44.15
C TYR A 173 4.98 13.71 -45.39
N ALA A 174 4.52 12.55 -45.87
CA ALA A 174 5.14 11.90 -47.02
C ALA A 174 4.96 12.75 -48.30
N PRO A 175 6.00 12.86 -49.15
CA PRO A 175 6.00 13.76 -50.30
C PRO A 175 4.93 13.42 -51.36
N ASN A 176 4.56 12.15 -51.48
CA ASN A 176 3.73 11.68 -52.60
C ASN A 176 2.22 11.77 -52.34
N ASN A 177 1.80 11.70 -51.07
CA ASN A 177 0.37 11.63 -50.71
C ASN A 177 0.00 12.51 -49.51
N GLY A 178 0.95 13.26 -48.93
CA GLY A 178 0.71 14.07 -47.74
C GLY A 178 0.33 13.26 -46.49
N GLY A 179 0.48 11.93 -46.51
CA GLY A 179 0.15 11.08 -45.37
C GLY A 179 1.18 11.25 -44.24
N PHE A 180 0.70 11.41 -43.01
CA PHE A 180 1.57 11.52 -41.84
C PHE A 180 2.26 10.18 -41.54
N ARG A 181 3.58 10.22 -41.35
CA ARG A 181 4.44 9.08 -41.02
C ARG A 181 5.05 9.32 -39.64
N ASN A 182 4.67 8.49 -38.68
CA ASN A 182 5.22 8.53 -37.32
C ASN A 182 6.72 8.20 -37.33
N LEU A 183 7.46 8.92 -36.51
CA LEU A 183 8.87 8.66 -36.21
C LEU A 183 9.03 8.42 -34.71
N THR A 184 10.00 7.58 -34.35
CA THR A 184 10.41 7.40 -32.96
C THR A 184 11.77 8.08 -32.79
N LEU A 185 11.81 9.19 -32.05
CA LEU A 185 13.03 9.99 -31.84
C LEU A 185 14.17 9.14 -31.25
N ILE A 186 13.83 8.18 -30.37
CA ILE A 186 14.77 7.29 -29.68
C ILE A 186 15.11 6.02 -30.49
N SER A 187 14.77 5.97 -31.78
CA SER A 187 15.04 4.81 -32.66
C SER A 187 16.54 4.54 -32.86
N GLY A 188 17.39 5.50 -32.51
CA GLY A 188 18.83 5.47 -32.75
C GLY A 188 19.24 5.56 -34.22
N GLN A 189 18.29 5.79 -35.12
CA GLN A 189 18.55 6.07 -36.53
C GLN A 189 18.76 7.57 -36.73
N PRO A 190 19.65 7.99 -37.65
CA PRO A 190 19.82 9.40 -37.97
C PRO A 190 18.56 10.01 -38.57
N MET A 191 18.18 11.18 -38.06
CA MET A 191 17.11 12.02 -38.59
C MET A 191 17.61 13.44 -38.82
N GLN A 192 16.98 14.17 -39.71
CA GLN A 192 17.32 15.53 -40.05
C GLN A 192 16.18 16.48 -39.70
N VAL A 193 16.56 17.60 -39.08
CA VAL A 193 15.65 18.71 -38.76
C VAL A 193 16.02 19.91 -39.61
N TRP A 194 15.01 20.66 -40.04
CA TRP A 194 15.14 21.99 -40.62
C TRP A 194 14.31 22.96 -39.79
N VAL A 195 14.91 24.06 -39.37
CA VAL A 195 14.23 25.15 -38.68
C VAL A 195 14.45 26.42 -39.50
N GLU A 196 13.36 27.04 -39.93
CA GLU A 196 13.37 28.20 -40.80
C GLU A 196 12.50 29.29 -40.19
N TYR A 197 13.08 30.48 -40.02
CA TYR A 197 12.37 31.68 -39.61
C TYR A 197 12.41 32.71 -40.73
N ASP A 198 11.22 33.07 -41.23
CA ASP A 198 11.02 34.18 -42.16
C ASP A 198 10.68 35.43 -41.34
N GLY A 199 11.64 36.35 -41.21
CA GLY A 199 11.49 37.58 -40.42
C GLY A 199 10.47 38.56 -41.00
N ALA A 200 10.26 38.54 -42.32
CA ALA A 200 9.27 39.40 -42.97
C ALA A 200 7.84 38.87 -42.75
N LYS A 201 7.65 37.55 -42.84
CA LYS A 201 6.36 36.90 -42.60
C LYS A 201 6.08 36.61 -41.13
N LYS A 202 7.09 36.73 -40.27
CA LYS A 202 7.06 36.39 -38.83
C LYS A 202 6.60 34.95 -38.65
N LYS A 203 7.25 34.03 -39.37
CA LYS A 203 6.81 32.64 -39.51
C LYS A 203 7.98 31.70 -39.23
N ILE A 204 7.73 30.72 -38.36
CA ILE A 204 8.64 29.65 -38.00
C ILE A 204 8.10 28.36 -38.60
N ASP A 205 8.90 27.69 -39.43
CA ASP A 205 8.60 26.36 -39.96
C ASP A 205 9.65 25.37 -39.43
N VAL A 206 9.18 24.25 -38.89
CA VAL A 206 10.03 23.13 -38.43
C VAL A 206 9.66 21.89 -39.21
N THR A 207 10.65 21.29 -39.86
CA THR A 207 10.49 20.05 -40.62
C THR A 207 11.40 18.98 -40.03
N LEU A 208 10.92 17.74 -39.97
CA LEU A 208 11.65 16.57 -39.49
C LEU A 208 11.50 15.46 -40.53
N ALA A 209 12.54 14.68 -40.80
CA ALA A 209 12.47 13.45 -41.60
C ALA A 209 13.66 12.52 -41.32
N PRO A 210 13.56 11.21 -41.62
CA PRO A 210 14.74 10.34 -41.70
C PRO A 210 15.72 10.85 -42.76
N ILE A 211 17.03 10.65 -42.58
CA ILE A 211 18.04 11.14 -43.54
C ILE A 211 17.94 10.54 -44.96
N VAL A 212 17.16 9.46 -45.12
CA VAL A 212 16.93 8.80 -46.42
C VAL A 212 15.76 9.42 -47.21
N VAL A 213 15.10 10.42 -46.62
CA VAL A 213 13.96 11.12 -47.22
C VAL A 213 14.36 12.56 -47.45
N ASP A 214 14.15 13.06 -48.67
CA ASP A 214 14.32 14.47 -48.99
C ASP A 214 13.44 15.35 -48.08
N LYS A 215 13.85 16.61 -47.87
CA LYS A 215 13.11 17.56 -47.02
C LYS A 215 11.62 17.59 -47.42
N PRO A 216 10.70 17.19 -46.52
CA PRO A 216 9.27 17.28 -46.78
C PRO A 216 8.82 18.72 -47.12
N GLN A 217 7.90 18.83 -48.08
CA GLN A 217 7.34 20.13 -48.48
C GLN A 217 6.36 20.71 -47.44
N ILE A 218 5.69 19.83 -46.69
CA ILE A 218 4.79 20.22 -45.61
C ILE A 218 5.59 20.14 -44.31
N PRO A 219 5.81 21.27 -43.61
CA PRO A 219 6.52 21.26 -42.34
C PRO A 219 5.72 20.53 -41.26
N LEU A 220 6.41 19.91 -40.31
CA LEU A 220 5.78 19.28 -39.15
C LEU A 220 5.07 20.34 -38.28
N LEU A 221 5.74 21.48 -38.05
CA LEU A 221 5.21 22.61 -37.30
C LEU A 221 5.32 23.87 -38.15
N SER A 222 4.29 24.70 -38.06
CA SER A 222 4.25 26.02 -38.70
C SER A 222 3.59 27.01 -37.76
N LEU A 223 4.33 28.01 -37.27
CA LEU A 223 3.88 28.97 -36.26
C LEU A 223 4.09 30.40 -36.75
N LYS A 224 3.04 31.23 -36.72
CA LYS A 224 3.14 32.65 -37.03
C LYS A 224 3.41 33.43 -35.74
N ARG A 225 4.68 33.78 -35.51
CA ARG A 225 5.17 34.41 -34.29
C ARG A 225 6.29 35.39 -34.60
N ASP A 226 6.22 36.57 -34.01
CA ASP A 226 7.24 37.61 -34.13
C ASP A 226 8.38 37.36 -33.14
N LEU A 227 9.54 36.95 -33.64
CA LEU A 227 10.72 36.75 -32.80
C LEU A 227 11.47 38.05 -32.49
N SER A 228 11.02 39.20 -32.98
CA SER A 228 11.69 40.49 -32.74
C SER A 228 11.68 40.90 -31.26
N MET A 229 10.73 40.45 -30.45
CA MET A 229 10.74 40.71 -29.01
C MET A 229 11.57 39.68 -28.22
N VAL A 230 11.91 38.55 -28.84
CA VAL A 230 12.64 37.44 -28.21
C VAL A 230 14.13 37.52 -28.51
N LEU A 231 14.48 37.80 -29.77
CA LEU A 231 15.86 37.80 -30.24
C LEU A 231 16.54 39.13 -29.92
N ASN A 232 17.61 39.11 -29.16
CA ASN A 232 18.48 40.28 -28.98
C ASN A 232 19.30 40.55 -30.23
N LYS A 233 19.97 41.72 -30.27
CA LYS A 233 20.83 42.10 -31.41
C LYS A 233 21.86 41.02 -31.75
N THR A 234 22.50 40.47 -30.72
CA THR A 234 23.49 39.40 -30.84
C THR A 234 23.18 38.28 -29.85
N MET A 235 23.21 37.03 -30.31
CA MET A 235 22.91 35.87 -29.49
C MET A 235 23.76 34.67 -29.91
N TYR A 236 23.83 33.64 -29.07
CA TYR A 236 24.51 32.38 -29.38
C TYR A 236 23.53 31.38 -29.98
N VAL A 237 24.02 30.58 -30.92
CA VAL A 237 23.28 29.46 -31.51
C VAL A 237 23.99 28.15 -31.19
N GLY A 238 23.24 27.11 -30.87
CA GLY A 238 23.82 25.85 -30.45
C GLY A 238 22.79 24.79 -30.10
N PHE A 239 23.24 23.83 -29.32
CA PHE A 239 22.44 22.71 -28.84
C PHE A 239 22.52 22.62 -27.33
N SER A 240 21.41 22.16 -26.74
CA SER A 240 21.32 21.79 -25.33
C SER A 240 20.72 20.39 -25.24
N ALA A 241 21.22 19.58 -24.31
CA ALA A 241 20.64 18.26 -24.05
C ALA A 241 20.80 17.90 -22.57
N SER A 242 19.85 17.13 -22.07
CA SER A 242 19.92 16.55 -20.72
C SER A 242 19.53 15.09 -20.70
N THR A 243 20.21 14.33 -19.84
CA THR A 243 19.86 12.95 -19.53
C THR A 243 19.06 12.89 -18.22
N GLY A 244 18.00 12.08 -18.23
CA GLY A 244 17.25 11.73 -17.03
C GLY A 244 17.83 10.48 -16.36
N SER A 245 17.01 9.73 -15.63
CA SER A 245 17.42 8.49 -14.95
C SER A 245 17.82 7.34 -15.88
N PHE A 246 17.68 7.50 -17.20
CA PHE A 246 17.97 6.47 -18.21
C PHE A 246 19.19 6.83 -19.07
N LEU A 247 20.08 5.84 -19.28
CA LEU A 247 21.31 5.97 -20.07
C LEU A 247 20.97 6.26 -21.55
N THR A 248 21.06 7.52 -21.95
CA THR A 248 20.69 8.00 -23.28
C THR A 248 21.74 8.94 -23.81
N SER A 249 22.31 8.63 -24.97
CA SER A 249 23.25 9.52 -25.64
C SER A 249 22.57 10.30 -26.76
N HIS A 250 22.80 11.62 -26.79
CA HIS A 250 22.30 12.52 -27.83
C HIS A 250 23.46 12.93 -28.74
N TYR A 251 23.34 12.63 -30.04
CA TYR A 251 24.38 12.90 -31.03
C TYR A 251 23.90 13.92 -32.05
N VAL A 252 24.81 14.82 -32.46
CA VAL A 252 24.70 15.62 -33.67
C VAL A 252 25.78 15.14 -34.63
N LEU A 253 25.38 14.77 -35.84
CA LEU A 253 26.25 14.23 -36.88
C LEU A 253 26.71 15.32 -37.84
N GLY A 254 25.87 16.32 -38.09
CA GLY A 254 26.20 17.48 -38.92
C GLY A 254 25.25 18.63 -38.66
N TRP A 255 25.69 19.85 -38.97
CA TRP A 255 24.95 21.08 -38.67
C TRP A 255 25.31 22.18 -39.66
N SER A 256 24.32 22.82 -40.27
CA SER A 256 24.48 24.04 -41.06
C SER A 256 23.53 25.12 -40.57
N PHE A 257 23.99 26.37 -40.63
CA PHE A 257 23.24 27.54 -40.20
C PHE A 257 23.51 28.70 -41.16
N ALA A 258 22.51 29.56 -41.36
CA ALA A 258 22.64 30.81 -42.11
C ALA A 258 21.70 31.89 -41.57
N THR A 259 22.19 33.13 -41.42
CA THR A 259 21.34 34.33 -41.30
C THR A 259 21.08 34.96 -42.67
N ASN A 260 19.85 35.45 -42.86
CA ASN A 260 19.36 36.08 -44.09
C ASN A 260 19.64 35.26 -45.36
N GLY A 261 19.57 33.94 -45.25
CA GLY A 261 19.81 33.01 -46.34
C GLY A 261 19.41 31.59 -45.95
N GLN A 262 19.55 30.68 -46.90
CA GLN A 262 19.28 29.27 -46.69
C GLN A 262 20.54 28.56 -46.18
N ALA A 263 20.40 27.76 -45.12
CA ALA A 263 21.44 26.88 -44.62
C ALA A 263 21.83 25.90 -45.73
N ARG A 264 23.14 25.67 -45.88
CA ARG A 264 23.65 24.79 -46.92
C ARG A 264 23.24 23.35 -46.62
N GLU A 265 22.95 22.58 -47.66
CA GLU A 265 22.64 21.16 -47.47
C GLU A 265 23.85 20.40 -46.91
N ILE A 266 23.57 19.56 -45.91
CA ILE A 266 24.54 18.68 -45.29
C ILE A 266 24.85 17.55 -46.26
N VAL A 267 26.14 17.31 -46.50
CA VAL A 267 26.59 16.23 -47.37
C VAL A 267 26.49 14.91 -46.61
N LEU A 268 25.35 14.22 -46.75
CA LEU A 268 25.00 13.03 -45.96
C LEU A 268 26.05 11.91 -46.06
N SER A 269 26.73 11.78 -47.21
CA SER A 269 27.78 10.78 -47.42
C SER A 269 29.05 11.02 -46.60
N GLN A 270 29.27 12.24 -46.12
CA GLN A 270 30.41 12.63 -45.28
C GLN A 270 30.12 12.48 -43.78
N LEU A 271 28.88 12.16 -43.41
CA LEU A 271 28.50 12.10 -42.00
C LEU A 271 29.21 10.95 -41.27
N PRO A 272 29.71 11.21 -40.05
CA PRO A 272 30.36 10.19 -39.25
C PRO A 272 29.37 9.10 -38.81
N LYS A 273 29.87 7.86 -38.71
CA LYS A 273 29.05 6.71 -38.33
C LYS A 273 28.78 6.71 -36.82
N LEU A 274 27.52 6.49 -36.45
CA LEU A 274 27.13 6.30 -35.06
C LEU A 274 27.87 5.10 -34.43
N PRO A 275 28.22 5.18 -33.13
CA PRO A 275 28.83 4.05 -32.43
C PRO A 275 27.94 2.80 -32.53
N ARG A 276 28.48 1.59 -32.43
CA ARG A 276 27.62 0.42 -32.20
C ARG A 276 27.26 0.40 -30.72
N ILE A 277 25.96 0.46 -30.37
CA ILE A 277 25.55 0.04 -29.03
C ILE A 277 25.84 -1.45 -29.02
N GLY A 278 26.94 -1.84 -28.37
CA GLY A 278 27.13 -3.23 -28.01
C GLY A 278 25.90 -3.63 -27.21
N GLY A 279 25.21 -4.70 -27.61
CA GLY A 279 24.22 -5.32 -26.76
C GLY A 279 24.95 -5.76 -25.49
N LYS A 280 25.07 -4.88 -24.49
CA LYS A 280 25.35 -5.31 -23.13
C LYS A 280 24.26 -6.32 -22.86
N LYS A 281 24.67 -7.61 -22.76
CA LYS A 281 23.77 -8.72 -22.44
C LYS A 281 22.82 -8.18 -21.38
N ARG A 282 21.51 -8.16 -21.66
CA ARG A 282 20.49 -7.92 -20.63
C ARG A 282 20.99 -8.66 -19.41
N SER A 283 21.28 -7.96 -18.31
CA SER A 283 21.49 -8.72 -17.09
C SER A 283 20.13 -9.37 -16.86
N ASN A 284 20.08 -10.70 -16.97
CA ASN A 284 18.86 -11.45 -16.69
C ASN A 284 18.35 -11.09 -15.29
N LEU A 285 19.26 -10.64 -14.41
CA LEU A 285 18.98 -10.03 -13.11
C LEU A 285 18.04 -8.81 -13.16
N VAL A 286 18.15 -7.87 -14.09
CA VAL A 286 17.22 -6.71 -14.12
C VAL A 286 15.91 -7.10 -14.81
N ALA A 287 15.99 -7.81 -15.93
CA ALA A 287 14.80 -8.19 -16.70
C ALA A 287 13.89 -9.21 -15.97
N ILE A 288 14.47 -10.09 -15.16
CA ILE A 288 13.74 -11.11 -14.38
C ILE A 288 13.62 -10.69 -12.92
N GLY A 289 14.65 -10.06 -12.34
CA GLY A 289 14.67 -9.71 -10.93
C GLY A 289 13.66 -8.62 -10.57
N VAL A 290 13.41 -7.62 -11.44
CA VAL A 290 12.37 -6.61 -11.14
C VAL A 290 10.97 -7.23 -11.06
N PRO A 291 10.51 -8.02 -12.06
CA PRO A 291 9.23 -8.74 -11.94
C PRO A 291 9.18 -9.70 -10.74
N VAL A 292 10.25 -10.45 -10.49
CA VAL A 292 10.30 -11.41 -9.36
C VAL A 292 10.24 -10.69 -8.01
N MET A 293 10.93 -9.56 -7.85
CA MET A 293 10.87 -8.75 -6.65
C MET A 293 9.49 -8.10 -6.47
N SER A 294 8.87 -7.60 -7.55
CA SER A 294 7.50 -7.07 -7.51
C SER A 294 6.48 -8.14 -7.12
N VAL A 295 6.56 -9.34 -7.71
CA VAL A 295 5.69 -10.47 -7.35
C VAL A 295 5.93 -10.91 -5.91
N SER A 296 7.19 -10.97 -5.46
CA SER A 296 7.54 -11.31 -4.08
C SER A 296 7.00 -10.29 -3.08
N LEU A 297 7.05 -8.99 -3.38
CA LEU A 297 6.51 -7.94 -2.54
C LEU A 297 4.98 -8.04 -2.42
N VAL A 298 4.30 -8.31 -3.54
CA VAL A 298 2.84 -8.53 -3.55
C VAL A 298 2.47 -9.78 -2.75
N LEU A 299 3.22 -10.88 -2.90
CA LEU A 299 3.01 -12.09 -2.11
C LEU A 299 3.25 -11.86 -0.62
N LEU A 300 4.27 -11.08 -0.25
CA LEU A 300 4.51 -10.69 1.14
C LEU A 300 3.38 -9.83 1.69
N ALA A 301 2.89 -8.84 0.94
CA ALA A 301 1.75 -8.02 1.34
C ALA A 301 0.47 -8.85 1.51
N ILE A 302 0.19 -9.78 0.58
CA ILE A 302 -0.94 -10.72 0.68
C ILE A 302 -0.76 -11.64 1.89
N SER A 303 0.45 -12.17 2.12
CA SER A 303 0.75 -13.00 3.29
C SER A 303 0.58 -12.23 4.60
N GLY A 304 0.98 -10.96 4.65
CA GLY A 304 0.80 -10.06 5.77
C GLY A 304 -0.66 -9.72 6.02
N LEU A 305 -1.45 -9.53 4.95
CA LEU A 305 -2.90 -9.34 5.03
C LEU A 305 -3.60 -10.61 5.54
N ILE A 306 -3.25 -11.79 5.00
CA ILE A 306 -3.79 -13.08 5.45
C ILE A 306 -3.41 -13.34 6.90
N TYR A 307 -2.15 -13.08 7.29
CA TYR A 307 -1.69 -13.20 8.66
C TYR A 307 -2.42 -12.21 9.57
N GLY A 308 -2.62 -10.97 9.14
CA GLY A 308 -3.41 -9.95 9.85
C GLY A 308 -4.85 -10.40 10.06
N ILE A 309 -5.51 -10.90 9.02
CA ILE A 309 -6.89 -11.43 9.10
C ILE A 309 -6.94 -12.68 9.98
N ARG A 310 -5.99 -13.61 9.85
CA ARG A 310 -5.93 -14.82 10.70
C ARG A 310 -5.64 -14.46 12.15
N ARG A 311 -4.79 -13.47 12.41
CA ARG A 311 -4.50 -12.95 13.75
C ARG A 311 -5.74 -12.27 14.31
N MET A 312 -6.42 -11.43 13.53
CA MET A 312 -7.69 -10.81 13.93
C MET A 312 -8.78 -11.84 14.19
N LYS A 313 -8.89 -12.91 13.40
CA LYS A 313 -9.84 -14.01 13.65
C LYS A 313 -9.45 -14.90 14.83
N LYS A 314 -8.15 -15.10 15.08
CA LYS A 314 -7.62 -15.85 16.22
C LYS A 314 -7.80 -15.09 17.54
N PHE A 315 -7.82 -13.76 17.49
CA PHE A 315 -8.14 -12.87 18.62
C PHE A 315 -9.57 -12.31 18.56
N ALA A 316 -10.40 -12.78 17.62
CA ALA A 316 -11.84 -12.54 17.64
C ALA A 316 -12.46 -13.60 18.55
N GLU A 317 -12.23 -13.46 19.86
CA GLU A 317 -13.18 -14.00 20.82
C GLU A 317 -14.54 -13.35 20.54
N LEU A 318 -15.57 -14.19 20.46
CA LEU A 318 -16.95 -13.81 20.19
C LEU A 318 -17.38 -12.69 21.15
N LEU A 319 -17.88 -11.59 20.60
CA LEU A 319 -18.83 -10.76 21.34
C LEU A 319 -20.05 -11.63 21.62
N GLU A 320 -20.37 -11.86 22.90
CA GLU A 320 -21.62 -12.51 23.30
C GLU A 320 -22.79 -11.53 23.15
N ASP A 321 -23.99 -12.03 22.84
CA ASP A 321 -25.15 -11.22 22.44
C ASP A 321 -25.56 -10.15 23.48
N TRP A 322 -25.16 -10.28 24.74
CA TRP A 322 -25.39 -9.28 25.79
C TRP A 322 -24.46 -8.05 25.69
N GLU A 323 -23.29 -8.14 25.03
CA GLU A 323 -22.41 -6.98 24.79
C GLU A 323 -22.97 -6.01 23.74
N LEU A 324 -23.95 -6.44 22.93
CA LEU A 324 -24.67 -5.62 21.94
C LEU A 324 -25.79 -4.78 22.58
N GLU A 325 -26.39 -5.24 23.68
CA GLU A 325 -27.52 -4.58 24.34
C GLU A 325 -27.09 -3.61 25.46
N TYR A 326 -25.95 -3.86 26.11
CA TYR A 326 -25.37 -2.97 27.14
C TYR A 326 -23.85 -2.85 26.94
N GLY A 327 -23.40 -2.10 25.94
CA GLY A 327 -21.98 -1.99 25.55
C GLY A 327 -21.02 -1.69 26.73
N PRO A 328 -19.82 -2.29 26.79
CA PRO A 328 -18.92 -2.11 27.92
C PRO A 328 -18.16 -0.79 27.78
N GLN A 329 -18.32 0.14 28.73
CA GLN A 329 -17.27 1.12 28.97
C GLN A 329 -16.06 0.38 29.55
N ARG A 330 -15.16 -0.10 28.67
CA ARG A 330 -13.89 -0.70 29.08
C ARG A 330 -12.98 0.42 29.59
N PHE A 331 -12.69 0.43 30.88
CA PHE A 331 -11.74 1.38 31.48
C PHE A 331 -10.34 0.78 31.51
N LYS A 332 -9.35 1.55 31.05
CA LYS A 332 -7.94 1.14 31.20
C LYS A 332 -7.57 1.14 32.68
N TYR A 333 -6.72 0.22 33.13
CA TYR A 333 -6.23 0.20 34.53
C TYR A 333 -5.68 1.57 34.97
N LYS A 334 -4.97 2.27 34.08
CA LYS A 334 -4.48 3.64 34.32
C LYS A 334 -5.60 4.62 34.68
N GLU A 335 -6.76 4.52 34.03
CA GLU A 335 -7.91 5.39 34.29
C GLU A 335 -8.54 5.07 35.64
N LEU A 336 -8.69 3.79 35.98
CA LEU A 336 -9.19 3.35 37.30
C LEU A 336 -8.22 3.69 38.43
N TYR A 337 -6.91 3.60 38.19
CA TYR A 337 -5.87 4.02 39.11
C TYR A 337 -5.94 5.54 39.37
N ILE A 338 -6.12 6.35 38.32
CA ILE A 338 -6.31 7.80 38.49
C ILE A 338 -7.64 8.10 39.21
N ALA A 339 -8.73 7.44 38.81
CA ALA A 339 -10.05 7.63 39.38
C ALA A 339 -10.08 7.38 40.90
N THR A 340 -9.36 6.35 41.36
CA THR A 340 -9.23 5.96 42.78
C THR A 340 -8.05 6.63 43.50
N LYS A 341 -7.39 7.62 42.85
CA LYS A 341 -6.20 8.32 43.35
C LYS A 341 -5.05 7.38 43.76
N GLY A 342 -4.93 6.26 43.05
CA GLY A 342 -3.93 5.21 43.27
C GLY A 342 -4.34 4.16 44.29
N PHE A 343 -5.63 3.84 44.41
CA PHE A 343 -6.16 2.88 45.39
C PHE A 343 -5.74 3.20 46.83
N LYS A 344 -5.82 4.49 47.21
CA LYS A 344 -5.46 4.94 48.57
C LYS A 344 -6.49 4.45 49.59
N GLU A 345 -6.04 4.09 50.78
CA GLU A 345 -6.90 3.60 51.88
C GLU A 345 -8.03 4.58 52.25
N LYS A 346 -7.79 5.89 52.08
CA LYS A 346 -8.83 6.92 52.31
C LYS A 346 -10.04 6.86 51.36
N GLU A 347 -9.91 6.15 50.23
CA GLU A 347 -11.01 5.92 49.28
C GLU A 347 -11.56 4.49 49.43
N LEU A 348 -11.11 3.70 50.42
CA LEU A 348 -11.61 2.34 50.63
C LEU A 348 -13.06 2.39 51.12
N LEU A 349 -13.95 1.69 50.41
CA LEU A 349 -15.36 1.54 50.73
C LEU A 349 -15.64 0.25 51.51
N GLY A 350 -14.84 -0.79 51.31
CA GLY A 350 -14.99 -2.05 52.05
C GLY A 350 -14.00 -3.14 51.62
N THR A 351 -13.83 -4.14 52.47
CA THR A 351 -13.00 -5.33 52.23
C THR A 351 -13.83 -6.61 52.35
N GLY A 352 -13.56 -7.60 51.50
CA GLY A 352 -14.19 -8.92 51.55
C GLY A 352 -13.31 -10.00 50.91
N GLY A 353 -13.79 -11.25 50.89
CA GLY A 353 -13.00 -12.41 50.41
C GLY A 353 -12.51 -12.33 48.96
N PHE A 354 -13.05 -11.41 48.16
CA PHE A 354 -12.69 -11.19 46.76
C PHE A 354 -11.92 -9.87 46.53
N GLY A 355 -11.35 -9.28 47.60
CA GLY A 355 -10.51 -8.09 47.53
C GLY A 355 -11.09 -6.83 48.17
N LYS A 356 -10.57 -5.67 47.77
CA LYS A 356 -10.86 -4.35 48.34
C LYS A 356 -11.66 -3.50 47.35
N VAL A 357 -12.70 -2.82 47.80
CA VAL A 357 -13.52 -1.92 46.96
C VAL A 357 -13.16 -0.47 47.28
N TYR A 358 -12.84 0.32 46.26
CA TYR A 358 -12.45 1.72 46.39
C TYR A 358 -13.43 2.65 45.68
N ARG A 359 -13.68 3.81 46.26
CA ARG A 359 -14.37 4.93 45.62
C ARG A 359 -13.46 5.55 44.56
N GLY A 360 -14.02 5.88 43.40
CA GLY A 360 -13.30 6.57 42.33
C GLY A 360 -14.18 7.56 41.59
N ILE A 361 -13.57 8.53 40.92
CA ILE A 361 -14.27 9.47 40.03
C ILE A 361 -13.62 9.40 38.66
N LEU A 362 -14.38 9.03 37.63
CA LEU A 362 -13.86 8.88 36.27
C LEU A 362 -13.38 10.24 35.72
N PRO A 363 -12.15 10.32 35.19
CA PRO A 363 -11.60 11.59 34.72
C PRO A 363 -12.38 12.24 33.58
N SER A 364 -12.89 11.40 32.66
CA SER A 364 -13.57 11.77 31.42
C SER A 364 -15.03 12.20 31.63
N SER A 365 -15.80 11.44 32.42
CA SER A 365 -17.24 11.68 32.61
C SER A 365 -17.59 12.36 33.94
N LYS A 366 -16.64 12.48 34.87
CA LYS A 366 -16.85 12.93 36.26
C LYS A 366 -17.84 12.07 37.06
N THR A 367 -18.18 10.88 36.57
CA THR A 367 -19.05 9.93 37.25
C THR A 367 -18.34 9.30 38.44
N GLU A 368 -19.03 9.20 39.56
CA GLU A 368 -18.58 8.47 40.72
C GLU A 368 -18.79 6.97 40.52
N ILE A 369 -17.76 6.18 40.83
CA ILE A 369 -17.73 4.73 40.62
C ILE A 369 -17.17 4.00 41.84
N ALA A 370 -17.53 2.73 42.00
CA ALA A 370 -16.89 1.81 42.93
C ALA A 370 -16.00 0.84 42.15
N VAL A 371 -14.70 0.82 42.45
CA VAL A 371 -13.69 -0.01 41.77
C VAL A 371 -13.26 -1.13 42.70
N LYS A 372 -13.63 -2.36 42.39
CA LYS A 372 -13.19 -3.55 43.12
C LYS A 372 -11.82 -4.00 42.62
N ARG A 373 -10.82 -3.96 43.50
CA ARG A 373 -9.47 -4.47 43.27
C ARG A 373 -9.36 -5.86 43.87
N VAL A 374 -9.22 -6.86 43.01
CA VAL A 374 -8.97 -8.24 43.42
C VAL A 374 -7.56 -8.33 44.02
N SER A 375 -7.43 -9.00 45.18
CA SER A 375 -6.14 -9.20 45.87
C SER A 375 -5.63 -10.62 45.67
N HIS A 376 -4.31 -10.78 45.62
CA HIS A 376 -3.59 -12.04 45.47
C HIS A 376 -3.75 -13.00 46.67
N ASP A 377 -4.13 -12.49 47.85
CA ASP A 377 -4.16 -13.27 49.10
C ASP A 377 -5.39 -14.19 49.28
N SER A 378 -6.26 -14.32 48.27
CA SER A 378 -7.48 -15.12 48.37
C SER A 378 -7.25 -16.58 47.92
N ARG A 379 -6.96 -17.46 48.89
CA ARG A 379 -6.79 -18.92 48.69
C ARG A 379 -8.11 -19.72 48.66
N GLN A 380 -9.27 -19.07 48.53
CA GLN A 380 -10.58 -19.71 48.81
C GLN A 380 -11.41 -20.07 47.55
N GLY A 381 -10.87 -19.92 46.35
CA GLY A 381 -11.64 -19.94 45.09
C GLY A 381 -12.19 -21.27 44.58
N MET A 382 -11.89 -22.43 45.18
CA MET A 382 -12.41 -23.72 44.70
C MET A 382 -12.97 -24.65 45.80
N PHE A 383 -12.75 -24.33 47.08
CA PHE A 383 -13.03 -25.27 48.18
C PHE A 383 -14.44 -25.19 48.78
N TYR A 384 -15.31 -24.29 48.32
CA TYR A 384 -16.48 -23.88 49.12
C TYR A 384 -17.85 -23.96 48.45
N LEU A 385 -18.00 -24.69 47.34
CA LEU A 385 -19.30 -24.70 46.65
C LEU A 385 -20.34 -25.62 47.33
N HIS A 386 -19.98 -26.78 47.91
CA HIS A 386 -21.03 -27.73 48.29
C HIS A 386 -21.07 -28.28 49.72
N GLU A 387 -20.00 -28.24 50.54
CA GLU A 387 -20.05 -28.88 51.88
C GLU A 387 -19.27 -28.19 53.01
N GLY A 388 -18.79 -26.95 52.84
CA GLY A 388 -17.84 -26.33 53.78
C GLY A 388 -18.38 -25.31 54.80
N TRP A 389 -19.56 -24.72 54.58
CA TRP A 389 -20.11 -23.59 55.36
C TRP A 389 -21.60 -23.81 55.69
N GLU A 390 -22.17 -23.05 56.65
CA GLU A 390 -23.58 -23.12 57.06
C GLU A 390 -24.60 -22.97 55.89
N GLN A 391 -24.15 -22.46 54.73
CA GLN A 391 -24.93 -22.29 53.50
C GLN A 391 -24.24 -22.92 52.28
N VAL A 392 -25.02 -23.61 51.44
CA VAL A 392 -24.60 -24.24 50.17
C VAL A 392 -24.58 -23.19 49.06
N VAL A 393 -23.50 -23.11 48.27
CA VAL A 393 -23.37 -22.19 47.12
C VAL A 393 -23.55 -22.95 45.81
N VAL A 394 -24.60 -22.64 45.05
CA VAL A 394 -24.79 -23.19 43.70
C VAL A 394 -24.35 -22.14 42.68
N HIS A 395 -23.36 -22.45 41.84
CA HIS A 395 -22.74 -21.52 40.90
C HIS A 395 -23.62 -21.23 39.68
N ARG A 396 -24.27 -22.26 39.12
CA ARG A 396 -25.22 -22.20 37.98
C ARG A 396 -24.66 -21.84 36.61
N ASP A 397 -23.35 -21.64 36.48
CA ASP A 397 -22.69 -21.35 35.19
C ASP A 397 -21.25 -21.85 35.19
N VAL A 398 -21.08 -23.13 35.54
CA VAL A 398 -19.78 -23.80 35.45
C VAL A 398 -19.53 -24.14 33.97
N LYS A 399 -18.55 -23.47 33.35
CA LYS A 399 -18.15 -23.66 31.95
C LYS A 399 -16.68 -23.28 31.77
N ALA A 400 -16.06 -23.72 30.66
CA ALA A 400 -14.64 -23.46 30.41
C ALA A 400 -14.28 -21.97 30.43
N SER A 401 -15.12 -21.09 29.89
CA SER A 401 -14.87 -19.64 29.89
C SER A 401 -14.90 -19.00 31.28
N ASN A 402 -15.47 -19.69 32.27
CA ASN A 402 -15.55 -19.26 33.66
C ASN A 402 -14.50 -19.94 34.54
N VAL A 403 -13.66 -20.82 33.98
CA VAL A 403 -12.50 -21.42 34.67
C VAL A 403 -11.24 -20.67 34.23
N LEU A 404 -10.70 -19.86 35.13
CA LEU A 404 -9.47 -19.10 34.93
C LEU A 404 -8.27 -19.91 35.44
N LEU A 405 -7.12 -19.80 34.78
CA LEU A 405 -5.87 -20.37 35.27
C LEU A 405 -5.06 -19.30 36.01
N ASP A 406 -4.52 -19.63 37.18
CA ASP A 406 -3.54 -18.78 37.85
C ASP A 406 -2.10 -19.01 37.35
N GLU A 407 -1.15 -18.27 37.91
CA GLU A 407 0.26 -18.30 37.49
C GLU A 407 0.93 -19.68 37.70
N GLU A 408 0.34 -20.54 38.52
CA GLU A 408 0.78 -21.91 38.82
C GLU A 408 0.00 -22.95 37.99
N LEU A 409 -0.83 -22.52 37.03
CA LEU A 409 -1.73 -23.33 36.22
C LEU A 409 -2.83 -24.05 37.02
N ASN A 410 -3.17 -23.56 38.21
CA ASN A 410 -4.33 -24.06 38.93
C ASN A 410 -5.60 -23.44 38.36
N GLY A 411 -6.62 -24.26 38.12
CA GLY A 411 -7.96 -23.79 37.79
C GLY A 411 -8.56 -22.97 38.93
N ARG A 412 -9.31 -21.92 38.61
CA ARG A 412 -10.08 -21.08 39.53
C ARG A 412 -11.41 -20.72 38.89
N LEU A 413 -12.50 -20.98 39.59
CA LEU A 413 -13.82 -20.65 39.08
C LEU A 413 -14.12 -19.14 39.29
N GLY A 414 -14.50 -18.48 38.21
CA GLY A 414 -14.88 -17.07 38.16
C GLY A 414 -16.36 -16.89 37.78
N ASP A 415 -16.81 -15.64 37.81
CA ASP A 415 -18.17 -15.20 37.47
C ASP A 415 -19.34 -15.84 38.26
N PHE A 416 -19.47 -15.42 39.52
CA PHE A 416 -20.57 -15.78 40.42
C PHE A 416 -21.85 -14.95 40.20
N GLY A 417 -22.00 -14.26 39.06
CA GLY A 417 -23.13 -13.36 38.79
C GLY A 417 -24.51 -14.04 38.86
N LEU A 418 -24.55 -15.37 38.72
CA LEU A 418 -25.75 -16.19 38.81
C LEU A 418 -25.83 -17.04 40.08
N ALA A 419 -24.77 -17.03 40.91
CA ALA A 419 -24.65 -17.93 42.04
C ALA A 419 -25.69 -17.65 43.13
N ARG A 420 -26.16 -18.70 43.83
CA ARG A 420 -27.15 -18.59 44.92
C ARG A 420 -26.73 -19.35 46.16
N LEU A 421 -27.04 -18.77 47.31
CA LEU A 421 -26.85 -19.34 48.64
C LEU A 421 -28.14 -20.04 49.09
N TYR A 422 -28.03 -21.25 49.63
CA TYR A 422 -29.13 -22.02 50.18
C TYR A 422 -28.81 -22.51 51.60
N ASP A 423 -29.77 -22.43 52.52
CA ASP A 423 -29.66 -23.06 53.83
C ASP A 423 -29.79 -24.59 53.69
N HIS A 424 -29.01 -25.35 54.45
CA HIS A 424 -29.07 -26.82 54.44
C HIS A 424 -30.50 -27.33 54.72
N GLY A 425 -31.11 -28.03 53.76
CA GLY A 425 -32.40 -28.70 53.92
C GLY A 425 -33.65 -27.94 53.46
N LYS A 426 -33.53 -26.75 52.82
CA LYS A 426 -34.68 -26.07 52.17
C LYS A 426 -34.77 -26.40 50.67
N ASP A 427 -35.99 -26.70 50.21
CA ASP A 427 -36.29 -27.05 48.82
C ASP A 427 -36.06 -25.83 47.89
N PRO A 428 -35.25 -25.93 46.81
CA PRO A 428 -35.00 -24.80 45.91
C PRO A 428 -36.28 -24.32 45.23
N GLN A 429 -36.64 -23.05 45.41
CA GLN A 429 -37.74 -22.41 44.69
C GLN A 429 -37.44 -22.35 43.18
N THR A 430 -38.45 -22.52 42.34
CA THR A 430 -38.32 -22.48 40.87
C THR A 430 -37.77 -21.12 40.43
N THR A 431 -36.65 -21.12 39.71
CA THR A 431 -36.05 -19.90 39.15
C THR A 431 -36.13 -19.92 37.63
N ARG A 432 -36.04 -18.74 36.99
CA ARG A 432 -35.87 -18.64 35.52
C ARG A 432 -34.68 -19.53 35.12
N VAL A 433 -34.84 -20.33 34.06
CA VAL A 433 -33.76 -21.17 33.50
C VAL A 433 -32.68 -20.21 32.98
N VAL A 434 -31.47 -20.34 33.50
CA VAL A 434 -30.29 -19.56 33.10
C VAL A 434 -29.10 -20.51 33.12
N GLY A 435 -28.28 -20.48 32.07
CA GLY A 435 -27.04 -21.26 31.93
C GLY A 435 -26.70 -21.49 30.46
N THR A 436 -25.48 -21.96 30.19
CA THR A 436 -24.94 -22.09 28.82
C THR A 436 -25.35 -23.43 28.18
N LEU A 437 -25.91 -23.38 26.96
CA LEU A 437 -26.35 -24.56 26.21
C LEU A 437 -25.19 -25.57 26.04
N GLY A 438 -25.41 -26.84 26.38
CA GLY A 438 -24.39 -27.89 26.36
C GLY A 438 -23.79 -28.23 27.74
N TYR A 439 -23.89 -27.33 28.72
CA TYR A 439 -23.55 -27.60 30.13
C TYR A 439 -24.79 -27.76 31.02
N LEU A 440 -25.98 -27.43 30.50
CA LEU A 440 -27.23 -27.50 31.25
C LEU A 440 -27.67 -28.95 31.51
N ALA A 441 -27.82 -29.30 32.79
CA ALA A 441 -28.35 -30.58 33.19
C ALA A 441 -29.80 -30.79 32.68
N PRO A 442 -30.18 -32.00 32.22
CA PRO A 442 -31.50 -32.27 31.65
C PRO A 442 -32.66 -31.88 32.57
N GLU A 443 -32.55 -32.14 33.87
CA GLU A 443 -33.56 -31.79 34.86
C GLU A 443 -33.65 -30.28 35.15
N HIS A 444 -32.57 -29.52 34.89
CA HIS A 444 -32.53 -28.07 35.07
C HIS A 444 -33.36 -27.37 33.99
N THR A 445 -33.32 -27.86 32.76
CA THR A 445 -34.12 -27.34 31.63
C THR A 445 -35.63 -27.54 31.84
N ARG A 446 -36.03 -28.60 32.55
CA ARG A 446 -37.43 -28.96 32.79
C ARG A 446 -38.03 -28.35 34.07
N SER A 447 -37.22 -28.14 35.12
CA SER A 447 -37.71 -27.71 36.43
C SER A 447 -37.32 -26.28 36.82
N GLY A 448 -36.32 -25.67 36.17
CA GLY A 448 -35.77 -24.37 36.55
C GLY A 448 -35.18 -24.31 37.97
N LYS A 449 -35.02 -25.46 38.64
CA LYS A 449 -34.45 -25.58 39.99
C LYS A 449 -32.93 -25.68 39.89
N ALA A 450 -32.23 -24.72 40.47
CA ALA A 450 -30.79 -24.79 40.65
C ALA A 450 -30.45 -25.76 41.79
N THR A 451 -29.64 -26.78 41.51
CA THR A 451 -29.23 -27.80 42.48
C THR A 451 -27.73 -28.03 42.39
N THR A 452 -27.12 -28.54 43.47
CA THR A 452 -25.72 -28.95 43.48
C THR A 452 -25.42 -29.98 42.39
N GLN A 453 -26.36 -30.89 42.13
CA GLN A 453 -26.22 -31.91 41.09
C GLN A 453 -26.21 -31.31 39.68
N ALA A 454 -26.87 -30.17 39.45
CA ALA A 454 -26.81 -29.47 38.16
C ALA A 454 -25.42 -28.84 37.90
N ASP A 455 -24.74 -28.36 38.95
CA ASP A 455 -23.34 -27.90 38.84
C ASP A 455 -22.39 -29.08 38.60
N VAL A 456 -22.63 -30.25 39.23
CA VAL A 456 -21.86 -31.48 38.96
C VAL A 456 -21.99 -31.91 37.49
N PHE A 457 -23.18 -31.83 36.90
CA PHE A 457 -23.36 -32.12 35.48
C PHE A 457 -22.58 -31.15 34.59
N SER A 458 -22.69 -29.85 34.90
CA SER A 458 -21.96 -28.79 34.19
C SER A 458 -20.44 -29.02 34.26
N PHE A 459 -19.94 -29.43 35.43
CA PHE A 459 -18.55 -29.81 35.63
C PHE A 459 -18.15 -31.05 34.80
N GLY A 460 -19.02 -32.06 34.72
CA GLY A 460 -18.81 -33.22 33.85
C GLY A 460 -18.67 -32.83 32.37
N ALA A 461 -19.56 -31.97 31.87
CA ALA A 461 -19.48 -31.46 30.50
C ALA A 461 -18.20 -30.66 30.25
N PHE A 462 -17.74 -29.88 31.23
CA PHE A 462 -16.47 -29.18 31.21
C PHE A 462 -15.26 -30.14 31.13
N LEU A 463 -15.23 -31.20 31.95
CA LEU A 463 -14.17 -32.21 31.89
C LEU A 463 -14.07 -32.85 30.50
N LEU A 464 -15.22 -33.17 29.91
CA LEU A 464 -15.28 -33.76 28.57
C LEU A 464 -14.82 -32.77 27.49
N GLU A 465 -15.19 -31.49 27.59
CA GLU A 465 -14.70 -30.45 26.68
C GLU A 465 -13.17 -30.31 26.74
N VAL A 466 -12.60 -30.29 27.94
CA VAL A 466 -11.14 -30.20 28.12
C VAL A 466 -10.45 -31.43 27.53
N ALA A 467 -10.95 -32.64 27.81
CA ALA A 467 -10.34 -33.88 27.32
C ALA A 467 -10.50 -34.07 25.79
N CYS A 468 -11.56 -33.54 25.19
CA CYS A 468 -11.82 -33.64 23.75
C CYS A 468 -11.20 -32.50 22.94
N GLY A 469 -10.88 -31.36 23.56
CA GLY A 469 -10.54 -30.12 22.84
C GLY A 469 -11.67 -29.61 21.94
N ARG A 470 -12.92 -29.95 22.26
CA ARG A 470 -14.13 -29.67 21.46
C ARG A 470 -15.19 -28.99 22.30
N ARG A 471 -15.93 -28.06 21.70
CA ARG A 471 -17.07 -27.40 22.37
C ARG A 471 -18.18 -28.41 22.70
N PRO A 472 -18.94 -28.22 23.80
CA PRO A 472 -20.03 -29.11 24.20
C PRO A 472 -21.17 -29.26 23.18
N ILE A 473 -21.33 -28.29 22.28
CA ILE A 473 -22.23 -28.34 21.12
C ILE A 473 -21.44 -28.02 19.87
N GLY A 474 -21.50 -28.90 18.88
CA GLY A 474 -20.84 -28.72 17.59
C GLY A 474 -21.74 -29.17 16.44
N THR A 475 -21.57 -28.55 15.27
CA THR A 475 -22.22 -28.96 14.02
C THR A 475 -21.29 -29.88 13.24
N GLN A 476 -21.76 -31.08 12.87
CA GLN A 476 -20.97 -32.02 12.05
C GLN A 476 -21.69 -32.30 10.73
N GLY A 477 -21.38 -31.51 9.70
CA GLY A 477 -21.87 -31.77 8.34
C GLY A 477 -23.39 -31.60 8.18
N GLN A 478 -24.00 -32.42 7.30
CA GLN A 478 -25.41 -32.31 6.91
C GLN A 478 -26.42 -32.90 7.92
N ASP A 479 -25.97 -33.55 8.99
CA ASP A 479 -26.83 -34.25 9.96
C ASP A 479 -26.69 -33.68 11.38
N GLY A 480 -27.35 -32.55 11.65
CA GLY A 480 -27.72 -32.11 13.00
C GLY A 480 -26.62 -31.57 13.93
N GLU A 481 -27.08 -31.00 15.05
CA GLU A 481 -26.23 -30.59 16.19
C GLU A 481 -25.84 -31.84 17.01
N ILE A 482 -24.56 -31.99 17.32
CA ILE A 482 -24.04 -33.08 18.15
C ILE A 482 -23.72 -32.55 19.54
N ILE A 483 -24.26 -33.21 20.57
CA ILE A 483 -23.96 -32.93 21.97
C ILE A 483 -22.74 -33.77 22.39
N LEU A 484 -21.73 -33.10 22.94
CA LEU A 484 -20.42 -33.71 23.24
C LEU A 484 -20.54 -34.89 24.21
N VAL A 485 -21.39 -34.78 25.23
CA VAL A 485 -21.65 -35.85 26.21
C VAL A 485 -22.13 -37.12 25.51
N ASP A 486 -23.09 -37.01 24.59
CA ASP A 486 -23.65 -38.14 23.84
C ASP A 486 -22.60 -38.78 22.92
N TRP A 487 -21.78 -37.95 22.28
CA TRP A 487 -20.70 -38.43 21.42
C TRP A 487 -19.64 -39.22 22.20
N VAL A 488 -19.14 -38.68 23.32
CA VAL A 488 -18.16 -39.40 24.18
C VAL A 488 -18.77 -40.70 24.71
N PHE A 489 -20.03 -40.68 25.12
CA PHE A 489 -20.73 -41.88 25.56
C PHE A 489 -20.83 -42.95 24.45
N SER A 490 -21.03 -42.54 23.20
CA SER A 490 -21.03 -43.46 22.04
C SER A 490 -19.65 -44.09 21.81
N CYS A 491 -18.56 -43.35 22.01
CA CYS A 491 -17.19 -43.87 21.95
C CYS A 491 -16.94 -44.89 23.07
N TRP A 492 -17.41 -44.60 24.28
CA TRP A 492 -17.32 -45.52 25.40
C TRP A 492 -18.10 -46.82 25.16
N LYS A 493 -19.34 -46.74 24.65
CA LYS A 493 -20.15 -47.91 24.29
C LYS A 493 -19.52 -48.80 23.22
N ARG A 494 -18.75 -48.23 22.31
CA ARG A 494 -17.98 -48.97 21.29
C ARG A 494 -16.71 -49.62 21.85
N GLY A 495 -16.43 -49.45 23.14
CA GLY A 495 -15.24 -49.98 23.80
C GLY A 495 -13.97 -49.20 23.51
N ASN A 496 -14.06 -47.98 22.96
CA ASN A 496 -12.90 -47.16 22.61
C ASN A 496 -13.13 -45.69 22.97
N ILE A 497 -13.14 -45.39 24.27
CA ILE A 497 -13.38 -44.03 24.78
C ILE A 497 -12.26 -43.05 24.38
N LEU A 498 -11.04 -43.54 24.14
CA LEU A 498 -9.89 -42.74 23.73
C LEU A 498 -10.01 -42.18 22.31
N GLU A 499 -10.96 -42.66 21.50
CA GLU A 499 -11.31 -42.03 20.21
C GLU A 499 -11.79 -40.58 20.41
N ALA A 500 -12.32 -40.26 21.58
CA ALA A 500 -12.82 -38.92 21.88
C ALA A 500 -11.74 -37.89 22.22
N ARG A 501 -10.48 -38.31 22.43
CA ARG A 501 -9.39 -37.44 22.89
C ARG A 501 -9.07 -36.30 21.94
N ASP A 502 -8.59 -35.18 22.49
CA ASP A 502 -8.07 -34.07 21.71
C ASP A 502 -6.96 -34.55 20.75
N PRO A 503 -7.12 -34.39 19.43
CA PRO A 503 -6.09 -34.73 18.45
C PRO A 503 -4.75 -34.02 18.70
N ASN A 504 -4.76 -32.86 19.37
CA ASN A 504 -3.57 -32.09 19.68
C ASN A 504 -2.78 -32.62 20.88
N LEU A 505 -3.31 -33.58 21.64
CA LEU A 505 -2.62 -34.22 22.77
C LEU A 505 -1.41 -35.07 22.31
N GLY A 506 -1.28 -35.33 21.00
CA GLY A 506 -0.13 -36.04 20.43
C GLY A 506 -0.07 -37.51 20.83
N THR A 507 1.14 -38.05 20.97
CA THR A 507 1.41 -39.44 21.40
C THR A 507 1.94 -39.55 22.83
N GLU A 508 2.22 -38.43 23.50
CA GLU A 508 2.83 -38.36 24.84
C GLU A 508 1.78 -37.99 25.88
N PHE A 509 0.95 -38.95 26.29
CA PHE A 509 -0.02 -38.78 27.37
C PHE A 509 -0.17 -40.09 28.15
N ILE A 510 -0.59 -39.98 29.41
CA ILE A 510 -0.85 -41.15 30.26
C ILE A 510 -2.27 -41.62 29.95
N VAL A 511 -2.37 -42.84 29.42
CA VAL A 511 -3.64 -43.40 28.91
C VAL A 511 -4.65 -43.52 30.04
N GLU A 512 -4.19 -43.97 31.21
CA GLU A 512 -4.99 -44.20 32.40
C GLU A 512 -5.60 -42.90 32.94
N GLU A 513 -4.86 -41.79 32.89
CA GLU A 513 -5.34 -40.47 33.35
C GLU A 513 -6.41 -39.90 32.40
N VAL A 514 -6.19 -40.00 31.08
CA VAL A 514 -7.18 -39.55 30.09
C VAL A 514 -8.44 -40.40 30.15
N GLU A 515 -8.31 -41.71 30.33
CA GLU A 515 -9.44 -42.61 30.49
C GLU A 515 -10.21 -42.33 31.79
N LEU A 516 -9.52 -42.01 32.89
CA LEU A 516 -10.13 -41.57 34.15
C LEU A 516 -10.95 -40.29 33.96
N VAL A 517 -10.38 -39.27 33.32
CA VAL A 517 -11.07 -37.99 33.05
C VAL A 517 -12.35 -38.23 32.23
N PHE A 518 -12.28 -39.07 31.20
CA PHE A 518 -13.46 -39.38 30.39
C PHE A 518 -14.54 -40.13 31.16
N LYS A 519 -14.18 -41.18 31.91
CA LYS A 519 -15.13 -41.95 32.70
C LYS A 519 -15.76 -41.11 33.82
N LEU A 520 -14.97 -40.28 34.49
CA LEU A 520 -15.44 -39.38 35.53
C LEU A 520 -16.32 -38.26 34.95
N GLY A 521 -15.97 -37.72 33.79
CA GLY A 521 -16.79 -36.77 33.04
C GLY A 521 -18.17 -37.35 32.70
N LEU A 522 -18.22 -38.58 32.16
CA LEU A 522 -19.48 -39.29 31.89
C LEU A 522 -20.30 -39.56 33.16
N LEU A 523 -19.64 -39.96 34.25
CA LEU A 523 -20.29 -40.20 35.54
C LEU A 523 -20.89 -38.92 36.14
N CYS A 524 -20.19 -37.78 36.01
CA CYS A 524 -20.68 -36.47 36.44
C CYS A 524 -21.84 -35.98 35.54
N SER A 525 -21.79 -36.27 34.24
CA SER A 525 -22.83 -35.91 33.26
C SER A 525 -23.99 -36.92 33.18
N HIS A 526 -24.23 -37.72 34.22
CA HIS A 526 -25.34 -38.66 34.24
C HIS A 526 -26.71 -37.96 34.11
N SER A 527 -27.68 -38.46 33.33
CA SER A 527 -28.96 -37.74 33.18
C SER A 527 -29.77 -37.73 34.48
N VAL A 528 -29.67 -38.81 35.28
CA VAL A 528 -30.29 -38.94 36.60
C VAL A 528 -29.43 -38.24 37.68
N PRO A 529 -29.93 -37.21 38.38
CA PRO A 529 -29.14 -36.43 39.34
C PRO A 529 -28.60 -37.25 40.52
N SER A 530 -29.37 -38.21 41.03
CA SER A 530 -28.97 -39.03 42.18
C SER A 530 -27.89 -40.06 41.88
N ALA A 531 -27.61 -40.32 40.59
CA ALA A 531 -26.53 -41.21 40.17
C ALA A 531 -25.18 -40.47 40.03
N ARG A 532 -25.18 -39.13 40.03
CA ARG A 532 -23.96 -38.33 39.95
C ARG A 532 -23.25 -38.30 41.32
N PRO A 533 -21.91 -38.37 41.35
CA PRO A 533 -21.15 -38.25 42.59
C PRO A 533 -21.28 -36.85 43.20
N SER A 534 -20.98 -36.72 44.48
CA SER A 534 -20.76 -35.39 45.06
C SER A 534 -19.42 -34.82 44.57
N MET A 535 -19.27 -33.49 44.55
CA MET A 535 -17.98 -32.87 44.18
C MET A 535 -16.82 -33.33 45.07
N ARG A 536 -17.09 -33.70 46.32
CA ARG A 536 -16.10 -34.30 47.21
C ARG A 536 -15.63 -35.65 46.68
N GLN A 537 -16.56 -36.53 46.27
CA GLN A 537 -16.20 -37.81 45.68
C GLN A 537 -15.45 -37.63 44.35
N VAL A 538 -15.83 -36.64 43.54
CA VAL A 538 -15.12 -36.28 42.29
C VAL A 538 -13.65 -35.96 42.56
N VAL A 539 -13.36 -35.14 43.57
CA VAL A 539 -11.97 -34.84 43.97
C VAL A 539 -11.24 -36.09 44.45
N GLN A 540 -11.88 -36.91 45.29
CA GLN A 540 -11.26 -38.16 45.78
C GLN A 540 -10.96 -39.16 44.65
N TYR A 541 -11.77 -39.17 43.57
CA TYR A 541 -11.45 -39.96 42.36
C TYR A 541 -10.24 -39.40 41.59
N PHE A 542 -10.10 -38.07 41.50
CA PHE A 542 -8.94 -37.43 40.86
C PHE A 542 -7.64 -37.61 41.65
N GLU A 543 -7.70 -37.52 42.98
CA GLU A 543 -6.55 -37.70 43.86
C GLU A 543 -6.15 -39.18 44.00
N GLY A 544 -6.98 -40.11 43.52
CA GLY A 544 -6.73 -41.55 43.62
C GLY A 544 -7.01 -42.12 45.01
N ASP A 545 -7.64 -41.35 45.90
CA ASP A 545 -7.99 -41.74 47.26
C ASP A 545 -9.01 -42.88 47.31
N ILE A 546 -9.90 -42.93 46.31
CA ILE A 546 -10.88 -43.99 46.12
C ILE A 546 -10.91 -44.42 44.64
N PRO A 547 -11.07 -45.72 44.34
CA PRO A 547 -11.18 -46.19 42.96
C PRO A 547 -12.52 -45.76 42.35
N LEU A 548 -12.50 -45.35 41.08
CA LEU A 548 -13.72 -45.06 40.33
C LEU A 548 -14.61 -46.32 40.29
N PRO A 549 -15.94 -46.20 40.54
CA PRO A 549 -16.83 -47.35 40.45
C PRO A 549 -16.74 -48.01 39.07
N GLU A 550 -16.81 -49.34 39.02
CA GLU A 550 -16.91 -50.05 37.74
C GLU A 550 -18.19 -49.63 37.03
N LEU A 551 -18.05 -48.80 36.00
CA LEU A 551 -19.13 -48.42 35.10
C LEU A 551 -19.46 -49.65 34.24
N SER A 552 -20.34 -50.52 34.75
CA SER A 552 -20.81 -51.67 33.97
C SER A 552 -21.74 -51.21 32.83
N LEU A 553 -21.54 -51.77 31.62
CA LEU A 553 -22.37 -51.50 30.44
C LEU A 553 -23.86 -51.84 30.67
N ASP A 554 -24.15 -52.74 31.62
CA ASP A 554 -25.51 -53.17 31.99
C ASP A 554 -26.21 -52.23 32.99
N GLY A 555 -25.47 -51.37 33.71
CA GLY A 555 -26.02 -50.38 34.65
C GLY A 555 -26.39 -49.04 34.02
N LEU A 556 -25.86 -48.74 32.82
CA LEU A 556 -26.04 -47.47 32.10
C LEU A 556 -26.84 -47.71 30.83
N SER A 557 -28.17 -47.78 30.95
CA SER A 557 -29.03 -47.94 29.78
C SER A 557 -28.93 -46.71 28.88
N ALA A 558 -29.11 -46.89 27.56
CA ALA A 558 -29.11 -45.77 26.61
C ALA A 558 -30.08 -44.64 26.99
N ARG A 559 -31.15 -44.95 27.74
CA ARG A 559 -32.15 -43.97 28.18
C ARG A 559 -31.69 -43.09 29.35
N ASP A 560 -30.65 -43.49 30.07
CA ASP A 560 -30.19 -42.81 31.30
C ASP A 560 -29.04 -41.81 31.04
N LEU A 561 -28.59 -41.66 29.80
CA LEU A 561 -27.55 -40.71 29.40
C LEU A 561 -27.90 -39.89 28.15
N THR A 562 -28.81 -40.35 27.29
CA THR A 562 -29.27 -39.58 26.14
C THR A 562 -30.26 -38.51 26.55
N PHE A 563 -30.10 -37.28 26.03
CA PHE A 563 -31.16 -36.28 26.06
C PHE A 563 -32.45 -36.90 25.48
N PRO A 564 -33.61 -36.76 26.13
CA PRO A 564 -34.86 -37.22 25.54
C PRO A 564 -35.12 -36.37 24.29
N HIS A 565 -34.74 -36.89 23.12
CA HIS A 565 -35.28 -36.43 21.85
C HIS A 565 -36.77 -36.76 21.89
N HIS A 566 -37.58 -35.79 22.33
CA HIS A 566 -38.89 -35.43 21.80
C HIS A 566 -39.59 -34.45 22.78
N GLU A 567 -40.04 -33.33 22.20
CA GLU A 567 -41.10 -32.40 22.67
C GLU A 567 -40.75 -31.09 23.41
N GLY A 568 -39.47 -30.75 23.69
CA GLY A 568 -39.17 -29.45 24.33
C GLY A 568 -37.97 -28.67 23.78
N PHE A 569 -36.94 -29.35 23.29
CA PHE A 569 -35.68 -28.72 22.93
C PHE A 569 -35.73 -28.08 21.52
N ASP A 570 -36.39 -28.73 20.57
CA ASP A 570 -36.52 -28.24 19.19
C ASP A 570 -37.32 -26.92 19.09
N ASP A 571 -38.31 -26.71 19.96
CA ASP A 571 -39.10 -25.48 19.99
C ASP A 571 -38.34 -24.31 20.63
N PHE A 572 -37.42 -24.59 21.56
CA PHE A 572 -36.53 -23.57 22.14
C PHE A 572 -35.46 -23.15 21.12
N VAL A 573 -34.85 -24.11 20.42
CA VAL A 573 -33.83 -23.87 19.37
C VAL A 573 -34.41 -23.12 18.16
N LYS A 574 -35.66 -23.39 17.76
CA LYS A 574 -36.33 -22.70 16.63
C LYS A 574 -36.70 -21.23 16.89
N SER A 575 -36.63 -20.75 18.13
CA SER A 575 -37.05 -19.38 18.49
C SER A 575 -36.01 -18.28 18.21
N TYR A 576 -34.80 -18.64 17.78
CA TYR A 576 -33.73 -17.68 17.43
C TYR A 576 -33.49 -17.66 15.90
N PRO A 577 -33.71 -16.52 15.21
CA PRO A 577 -33.58 -16.47 13.75
C PRO A 577 -32.11 -16.49 13.28
N SER A 578 -31.77 -17.43 12.39
CA SER A 578 -30.45 -17.55 11.77
C SER A 578 -30.19 -16.40 10.77
N SER A 579 -29.23 -15.53 11.04
CA SER A 579 -28.82 -14.45 10.14
C SER A 579 -27.77 -14.93 9.14
N THR A 580 -28.22 -15.49 8.01
CA THR A 580 -27.37 -15.68 6.82
C THR A 580 -27.62 -14.53 5.85
N SER A 581 -26.72 -13.55 5.80
CA SER A 581 -26.83 -12.39 4.90
C SER A 581 -26.47 -12.76 3.46
N LYS A 582 -27.47 -12.72 2.56
CA LYS A 582 -27.25 -12.61 1.11
C LYS A 582 -26.98 -11.13 0.79
N GLY A 583 -25.86 -10.87 0.12
CA GLY A 583 -25.49 -9.54 -0.35
C GLY A 583 -26.36 -9.06 -1.51
N THR A 584 -26.76 -7.80 -1.44
CA THR A 584 -27.21 -7.03 -2.61
C THR A 584 -26.60 -5.63 -2.55
N SER A 585 -25.91 -5.30 -3.64
CA SER A 585 -25.28 -4.01 -3.95
C SER A 585 -26.33 -2.93 -4.23
N TYR A 586 -26.18 -1.76 -3.60
CA TYR A 586 -26.83 -0.52 -4.03
C TYR A 586 -25.83 0.63 -4.02
N VAL A 587 -25.78 1.34 -5.16
CA VAL A 587 -25.02 2.56 -5.45
C VAL A 587 -25.79 3.77 -4.89
N PRO A 588 -25.14 4.78 -4.28
CA PRO A 588 -25.81 6.03 -3.94
C PRO A 588 -25.56 7.12 -5.00
N GLU A 589 -26.64 7.74 -5.48
CA GLU A 589 -26.61 9.10 -6.03
C GLU A 589 -27.08 10.12 -4.96
N PRO A 590 -26.67 11.40 -5.06
CA PRO A 590 -26.75 12.36 -3.97
C PRO A 590 -27.97 13.28 -4.11
N THR A 591 -28.57 13.65 -2.97
CA THR A 591 -29.53 14.77 -2.93
C THR A 591 -29.20 15.74 -1.81
N LEU A 592 -29.02 16.99 -2.26
CA LEU A 592 -29.06 18.27 -1.55
C LEU A 592 -30.25 18.41 -0.59
N LEU A 593 -30.05 19.19 0.48
CA LEU A 593 -30.84 20.37 0.93
C LEU A 593 -30.36 20.73 2.36
N SER A 594 -29.70 21.87 2.57
CA SER A 594 -30.26 23.22 2.79
C SER A 594 -30.34 23.61 4.27
N GLY A 595 -29.39 24.45 4.67
CA GLY A 595 -29.45 25.61 5.57
C GLY A 595 -30.59 25.82 6.57
N GLY A 596 -30.17 26.27 7.77
CA GLY A 596 -30.73 27.50 8.36
C GLY A 596 -31.27 27.40 9.79
N ARG A 597 -30.40 27.53 10.79
CA ARG A 597 -30.31 28.70 11.69
C ARG A 597 -29.09 28.60 12.60
#